data_AF-A0A9Q0FJ04-F1
#
_entry.id   AF-A0A9Q0FJ04-F1
#
_cell.length_a   1.000
_cell.length_b   1.000
_cell.length_c   1.000
_cell.angle_alpha   90.00
_cell.angle_beta   90.00
_cell.angle_gamma   90.00
#
_symmetry.space_group_name_H-M   'P 1'
#
loop_
_entity.id
_entity.type
_entity.pdbx_description
1 polymer ?
#
loop_
_entity_poly.entity_id
_entity_poly.type
_entity_poly.pdbx_seq_one_letter_code
_entity_poly.pdbx_strand_id
1 'polypeptide(L)'
;MAFRERRRKPCNTWVLRVVLLLSLLVVCKTAAYGEVRTQQQQQQRHKNAYATMMYMGTPRDYEFYVAIRVLLRSLSRLHVEADLVVIASMDVPLHWVQTM
;
A
#
# COMPACT_ATOMS: atom_id res chain seq x y z
N MET A 1 -78.64 0.17 13.24
CA MET A 1 -77.62 1.10 13.79
C MET A 1 -76.24 0.54 13.47
N ALA A 2 -75.30 1.41 13.10
CA ALA A 2 -74.11 1.12 12.29
C ALA A 2 -72.97 0.43 13.04
N PHE A 3 -72.48 -0.70 12.49
CA PHE A 3 -71.20 -1.32 12.87
C PHE A 3 -70.08 -0.68 12.03
N ARG A 4 -69.28 0.19 12.66
CA ARG A 4 -68.18 0.93 12.02
C ARG A 4 -66.88 0.14 12.09
N GLU A 5 -66.55 -0.54 11.01
CA GLU A 5 -65.36 -1.38 10.89
C GLU A 5 -64.10 -0.54 10.59
N ARG A 6 -63.11 -0.62 11.49
CA ARG A 6 -61.84 0.12 11.40
C ARG A 6 -60.95 -0.49 10.31
N ARG A 7 -60.81 0.22 9.21
CA ARG A 7 -59.84 -0.06 8.13
C ARG A 7 -58.40 0.05 8.67
N ARG A 8 -57.73 -1.09 8.86
CA ARG A 8 -56.27 -1.16 9.03
C ARG A 8 -55.62 -0.71 7.72
N LYS A 9 -54.81 0.34 7.77
CA LYS A 9 -54.05 0.83 6.60
C LYS A 9 -52.89 -0.15 6.31
N PRO A 10 -52.76 -0.70 5.09
CA PRO A 10 -51.59 -1.45 4.69
C PRO A 10 -50.46 -0.44 4.40
N CYS A 11 -49.87 0.10 5.45
CA CYS A 11 -48.77 1.05 5.34
C CYS A 11 -47.46 0.31 5.57
N ASN A 12 -46.61 0.32 4.54
CA ASN A 12 -45.15 0.26 4.65
C ASN A 12 -44.42 -1.08 4.84
N THR A 13 -44.96 -2.23 4.44
CA THR A 13 -44.10 -3.45 4.34
C THR A 13 -43.06 -3.32 3.23
N TRP A 14 -43.39 -2.67 2.12
CA TRP A 14 -42.47 -2.42 1.01
C TRP A 14 -41.41 -1.35 1.37
N VAL A 15 -41.83 -0.28 2.04
CA VAL A 15 -40.92 0.79 2.49
C VAL A 15 -39.95 0.26 3.54
N LEU A 16 -40.41 -0.58 4.48
CA LEU A 16 -39.55 -1.22 5.48
C LEU A 16 -38.50 -2.12 4.82
N ARG A 17 -38.87 -2.87 3.77
CA ARG A 17 -37.95 -3.73 3.01
C ARG A 17 -36.90 -2.93 2.23
N VAL A 18 -37.30 -1.81 1.61
CA VAL A 18 -36.37 -0.92 0.89
C VAL A 18 -35.39 -0.25 1.84
N VAL A 19 -35.85 0.22 2.99
CA VAL A 19 -34.98 0.82 4.03
C VAL A 19 -34.00 -0.21 4.57
N LEU A 20 -34.44 -1.45 4.80
CA LEU A 20 -33.59 -2.52 5.31
C LEU A 20 -32.50 -2.94 4.29
N LEU A 21 -32.84 -2.98 2.99
CA LEU A 21 -31.88 -3.20 1.91
C LEU A 21 -30.87 -2.06 1.78
N LEU A 22 -31.32 -0.81 1.90
CA LEU A 22 -30.44 0.37 1.88
C LEU A 22 -29.46 0.35 3.07
N SER A 23 -29.93 0.03 4.28
CA SER A 23 -29.04 -0.10 5.44
C SER A 23 -28.02 -1.22 5.28
N LEU A 24 -28.41 -2.35 4.69
CA LEU A 24 -27.50 -3.47 4.43
C LEU A 24 -26.41 -3.07 3.42
N LEU A 25 -26.78 -2.36 2.35
CA LEU A 25 -25.83 -1.87 1.35
C LEU A 25 -24.83 -0.87 1.93
N VAL A 26 -25.28 0.03 2.82
CA VAL A 26 -24.40 0.99 3.51
C VAL A 26 -23.38 0.26 4.40
N VAL A 27 -23.82 -0.74 5.18
CA VAL A 27 -22.94 -1.55 6.03
C VAL A 27 -21.94 -2.36 5.21
N CYS A 28 -22.37 -2.95 4.09
CA CYS A 28 -21.47 -3.66 3.18
C CYS A 28 -20.41 -2.75 2.56
N LYS A 29 -20.74 -1.48 2.27
CA LYS A 29 -19.76 -0.51 1.74
C LYS A 29 -18.74 -0.10 2.79
N THR A 30 -19.14 0.10 4.05
CA THR A 30 -18.20 0.47 5.12
C THR A 30 -17.21 -0.64 5.46
N ALA A 31 -17.59 -1.91 5.30
CA ALA A 31 -16.67 -3.04 5.49
C ALA A 31 -15.58 -3.11 4.39
N ALA A 32 -15.92 -2.78 3.15
CA ALA A 32 -14.97 -2.78 2.03
C ALA A 32 -14.08 -1.52 2.00
N TYR A 33 -14.55 -0.38 2.51
CA TYR A 33 -13.76 0.84 2.62
C TYR A 33 -12.78 0.85 3.81
N GLY A 34 -12.92 -0.11 4.74
CA GLY A 34 -12.07 -0.24 5.94
C GLY A 34 -10.66 -0.80 5.70
N GLU A 35 -10.33 -1.27 4.50
CA GLU A 35 -9.02 -1.87 4.18
C GLU A 35 -8.18 -1.08 3.16
N VAL A 36 -8.47 0.21 2.95
CA VAL A 36 -7.84 0.98 1.86
C VAL A 36 -6.42 1.49 2.18
N ARG A 37 -5.75 1.06 3.26
CA ARG A 37 -4.39 1.59 3.59
C ARG A 37 -3.31 0.62 4.05
N THR A 38 -3.46 -0.69 3.83
CA THR A 38 -2.39 -1.65 4.19
C THR A 38 -2.02 -2.65 3.09
N GLN A 39 -2.59 -2.54 1.88
CA GLN A 39 -2.27 -3.44 0.77
C GLN A 39 -1.14 -2.97 -0.16
N GLN A 40 -0.67 -1.71 -0.06
CA GLN A 40 0.50 -1.26 -0.86
C GLN A 40 1.86 -1.68 -0.28
N GLN A 41 1.91 -2.22 0.94
CA GLN A 41 3.14 -2.68 1.60
C GLN A 41 3.10 -4.17 2.00
N GLN A 42 2.27 -4.99 1.34
CA GLN A 42 2.72 -6.36 1.07
C GLN A 42 3.73 -6.29 -0.08
N GLN A 43 4.82 -5.56 0.17
CA GLN A 43 6.03 -5.63 -0.62
C GLN A 43 6.37 -7.11 -0.65
N GLN A 44 6.42 -7.69 -1.85
CA GLN A 44 6.86 -9.07 -2.07
C GLN A 44 8.12 -9.26 -1.23
N ARG A 45 7.97 -9.89 -0.06
CA ARG A 45 9.06 -9.96 0.91
C ARG A 45 10.02 -10.97 0.35
N HIS A 46 11.04 -10.48 -0.34
CA HIS A 46 12.06 -11.32 -0.90
C HIS A 46 12.74 -12.09 0.23
N LYS A 47 13.05 -13.37 -0.01
CA LYS A 47 13.71 -14.20 1.01
C LYS A 47 15.15 -13.74 1.28
N ASN A 48 15.77 -13.11 0.29
CA ASN A 48 17.17 -12.72 0.28
C ASN A 48 17.30 -11.22 0.00
N ALA A 49 18.44 -10.66 0.43
CA ALA A 49 18.83 -9.29 0.12
C ALA A 49 20.28 -9.24 -0.36
N TYR A 50 20.55 -8.39 -1.35
CA TYR A 50 21.90 -8.03 -1.77
C TYR A 50 22.25 -6.66 -1.20
N ALA A 51 23.26 -6.64 -0.35
CA ALA A 51 23.72 -5.45 0.33
C ALA A 51 25.08 -5.00 -0.21
N THR A 52 25.27 -3.68 -0.33
CA THR A 52 26.58 -3.07 -0.53
C THR A 52 26.76 -1.88 0.40
N MET A 53 28.01 -1.55 0.73
CA MET A 53 28.33 -0.46 1.65
C MET A 53 28.85 0.75 0.87
N MET A 54 28.47 1.94 1.34
CA MET A 54 28.93 3.21 0.82
C MET A 54 29.46 4.07 1.95
N TYR A 55 30.72 4.47 1.84
CA TYR A 55 31.37 5.35 2.80
C TYR A 55 32.16 6.42 2.03
N MET A 56 32.40 7.55 2.70
CA MET A 56 33.29 8.59 2.20
C MET A 56 34.59 8.61 2.99
N GLY A 57 35.63 9.21 2.42
CA GLY A 57 36.93 9.38 3.04
C GLY A 57 38.11 9.12 2.10
N THR A 58 37.86 8.85 0.81
CA THR A 58 38.93 8.60 -0.16
C THR A 58 38.78 9.50 -1.39
N PRO A 59 39.88 9.82 -2.10
CA PRO A 59 39.78 10.55 -3.35
C PRO A 59 38.96 9.87 -4.47
N ARG A 60 38.59 8.59 -4.28
CA ARG A 60 37.91 7.74 -5.29
C ARG A 60 36.41 7.52 -4.98
N ASP A 61 35.85 8.23 -4.01
CA ASP A 61 34.49 7.95 -3.52
C ASP A 61 33.42 8.13 -4.60
N TYR A 62 33.65 9.04 -5.57
CA TYR A 62 32.73 9.25 -6.68
C TYR A 62 32.68 8.04 -7.63
N GLU A 63 33.82 7.42 -7.90
CA GLU A 63 33.90 6.23 -8.75
C GLU A 63 33.20 5.05 -8.08
N PHE A 64 33.30 4.93 -6.75
CA PHE A 64 32.54 3.93 -6.00
C PHE A 64 31.03 4.21 -6.02
N TYR A 65 30.60 5.47 -5.90
CA TYR A 65 29.21 5.87 -6.09
C TYR A 65 28.68 5.44 -7.47
N VAL A 66 29.42 5.74 -8.54
CA VAL A 66 29.06 5.33 -9.90
C VAL A 66 29.02 3.81 -10.03
N ALA A 67 30.00 3.11 -9.47
CA ALA A 67 30.07 1.65 -9.51
C ALA A 67 28.87 1.00 -8.82
N ILE A 68 28.44 1.50 -7.65
CA ILE A 68 27.26 0.99 -6.95
C ILE A 68 26.00 1.18 -7.81
N ARG A 69 25.83 2.35 -8.45
CA ARG A 69 24.65 2.56 -9.33
C ARG A 69 24.65 1.61 -10.53
N VAL A 70 25.82 1.31 -11.09
CA VAL A 70 25.94 0.32 -12.17
C VAL A 70 25.60 -1.09 -11.67
N LEU A 71 26.07 -1.47 -10.47
CA LEU A 71 25.75 -2.74 -9.81
C LEU A 71 24.25 -2.88 -9.56
N LEU A 72 23.61 -1.88 -8.94
CA LEU A 72 22.17 -1.93 -8.66
C LEU A 72 21.35 -1.99 -9.95
N ARG A 73 21.75 -1.22 -10.97
CA ARG A 73 21.08 -1.23 -12.28
C ARG A 73 21.24 -2.56 -13.00
N SER A 74 22.38 -3.22 -12.88
CA SER A 74 22.59 -4.54 -13.50
C SER A 74 21.73 -5.61 -12.82
N LEU A 75 21.66 -5.61 -11.48
CA LEU A 75 20.81 -6.53 -10.71
C LEU A 75 19.32 -6.30 -11.01
N SER A 76 18.89 -5.04 -11.09
CA SER A 76 17.51 -4.70 -11.49
C SER A 76 17.18 -5.22 -12.89
N ARG A 77 18.09 -5.07 -13.87
CA ARG A 77 17.89 -5.59 -15.23
C ARG A 77 17.84 -7.12 -15.29
N LEU A 78 18.54 -7.80 -14.38
CA LEU A 78 18.50 -9.26 -14.25
C LEU A 78 17.24 -9.76 -13.53
N HIS A 79 16.33 -8.88 -13.10
CA HIS A 79 15.09 -9.23 -12.41
C HIS A 79 15.33 -10.14 -11.19
N VAL A 80 16.36 -9.82 -10.41
CA VAL A 80 16.69 -10.58 -9.21
C VAL A 80 15.53 -10.53 -8.22
N GLU A 81 15.11 -11.70 -7.72
CA GLU A 81 14.10 -11.83 -6.65
C GLU A 81 14.72 -11.61 -5.26
N ALA A 82 15.38 -10.47 -5.06
CA ALA A 82 16.01 -10.08 -3.81
C ALA A 82 15.83 -8.59 -3.54
N ASP A 83 15.78 -8.22 -2.26
CA ASP A 83 15.83 -6.82 -1.86
C ASP A 83 17.23 -6.26 -2.16
N LEU A 84 17.31 -5.06 -2.72
CA LEU A 84 18.58 -4.36 -2.97
C LEU A 84 18.78 -3.30 -1.90
N VAL A 85 19.86 -3.41 -1.13
CA VAL A 85 20.11 -2.56 0.05
C VAL A 85 21.48 -1.88 -0.08
N VAL A 86 21.53 -0.59 0.20
CA VAL A 86 22.78 0.15 0.35
C VAL A 86 22.90 0.65 1.78
N ILE A 87 23.97 0.27 2.45
CA ILE A 87 24.30 0.73 3.80
C ILE A 87 25.25 1.91 3.66
N ALA A 88 24.76 3.12 3.90
CA ALA A 88 25.54 4.35 3.77
C ALA A 88 26.07 4.84 5.12
N SER A 89 27.32 5.29 5.18
CA SER A 89 27.85 6.05 6.33
C SER A 89 27.24 7.45 6.39
N MET A 90 27.37 8.11 7.54
CA MET A 90 26.85 9.46 7.75
C MET A 90 27.47 10.51 6.82
N ASP A 91 28.70 10.26 6.35
CA ASP A 91 29.47 11.20 5.54
C ASP A 91 29.03 11.21 4.07
N VAL A 92 28.22 10.24 3.65
CA VAL A 92 27.71 10.15 2.29
C VAL A 92 26.82 11.35 1.97
N PRO A 93 27.07 12.10 0.89
CA PRO A 93 26.25 13.25 0.55
C PRO A 93 24.78 12.86 0.34
N LEU A 94 23.87 13.59 0.99
CA LEU A 94 22.43 13.29 0.95
C LEU A 94 21.88 13.23 -0.48
N HIS A 95 22.38 14.08 -1.37
CA HIS A 95 21.95 14.10 -2.77
C HIS A 95 22.29 12.79 -3.51
N TRP A 96 23.40 12.12 -3.17
CA TRP A 96 23.73 10.81 -3.75
C TRP A 96 22.79 9.71 -3.28
N VAL A 97 22.42 9.74 -1.99
CA VAL A 97 21.43 8.81 -1.40
C VAL A 97 20.06 8.97 -2.07
N GLN A 98 19.64 10.21 -2.31
CA GLN A 98 18.34 10.51 -2.94
C GLN A 98 18.25 10.10 -4.41
N THR A 99 19.38 10.11 -5.12
CA THR A 99 19.44 9.77 -6.55
C THR A 99 19.79 8.31 -6.83
N MET A 100 20.01 7.49 -5.80
CA MET A 100 20.35 6.07 -5.97
C MET A 100 19.20 5.26 -6.54
#